data_AF-W7I3Z1-F1
#
_entry.id   AF-W7I3Z1-F1
#
_cell.length_a   1.000
_cell.length_b   1.000
_cell.length_c   1.000
_cell.angle_alpha   90.00
_cell.angle_beta   90.00
_cell.angle_gamma   90.00
#
_symmetry.space_group_name_H-M   'P 1'
#
loop_
_entity.id
_entity.type
_entity.pdbx_description
1 polymer ?
#
loop_
_entity_poly.entity_id
_entity_poly.type
_entity_poly.pdbx_seq_one_letter_code
_entity_poly.pdbx_strand_id
1 'polypeptide(L)'
;MEDGDGSNSSQTSDYRYRYAQTTIPHTHESLVPVPKLGYARRRSQPNIQRVNLNVLIGNPENLPDRRTRTEHWASKVFDGTLGETKFQNTEAKGSQCFGRAMEVVRKDSEEELLRMKFASDFTVRFWRCKKTQKTSIVCQVGRRSSADRFNSSMDMAWLTIWREGPLVHLRFKNTKWATLSFENIEDLVVFYMTFLVLRQLGRHPPDLDHEMDMDEEFVVFSGLISDDQGGEHFLRVFRDENTGAVRLAAFVKDGDLHQLPVWTAFVSDYVFQKGWLSRRAARVQLSSIHLVSFSDNWATRSYSNWELLFSGREDAKDFERVFKIDLRQSIKAELADS
;
A
#
# COMPACT_ATOMS: atom_id res chain seq x y z
N MET A 1 21.14 67.70 -2.90
CA MET A 1 20.09 66.93 -3.59
C MET A 1 20.81 65.75 -4.18
N GLU A 2 20.69 64.64 -3.48
CA GLU A 2 21.63 63.53 -3.45
C GLU A 2 21.43 62.60 -4.65
N ASP A 3 22.52 62.41 -5.40
CA ASP A 3 22.69 61.35 -6.37
C ASP A 3 23.02 60.05 -5.63
N GLY A 4 22.27 59.00 -5.95
CA GLY A 4 22.47 57.67 -5.43
C GLY A 4 23.56 56.93 -6.18
N ASP A 5 24.56 56.46 -5.44
CA ASP A 5 25.32 55.28 -5.81
C ASP A 5 25.77 54.56 -4.53
N GLY A 6 25.42 53.28 -4.43
CA GLY A 6 25.53 52.51 -3.19
C GLY A 6 25.47 51.01 -3.46
N SER A 7 26.60 50.47 -3.91
CA SER A 7 26.94 49.05 -3.88
C SER A 7 26.89 48.50 -2.45
N ASN A 8 26.17 47.40 -2.19
CA ASN A 8 26.73 46.14 -1.66
C ASN A 8 25.68 45.11 -1.23
N SER A 9 26.01 43.86 -1.55
CA SER A 9 25.79 42.60 -0.80
C SER A 9 24.85 42.54 0.41
N SER A 10 23.95 41.54 0.37
CA SER A 10 23.38 40.88 1.56
C SER A 10 22.83 39.50 1.15
N GLN A 11 23.51 38.42 1.55
CA GLN A 11 23.15 37.52 2.68
C GLN A 11 21.93 36.63 2.39
N THR A 12 22.11 35.33 2.08
CA THR A 12 22.15 34.19 3.03
C THR A 12 20.96 34.11 3.99
N SER A 13 20.12 33.09 3.83
CA SER A 13 19.50 32.40 4.99
C SER A 13 19.08 30.97 4.63
N ASP A 14 20.01 30.05 4.87
CA ASP A 14 19.81 28.62 5.08
C ASP A 14 18.96 28.43 6.36
N TYR A 15 17.74 27.89 6.25
CA TYR A 15 16.94 27.50 7.41
C TYR A 15 16.95 25.97 7.55
N ARG A 16 18.01 25.46 8.19
CA ARG A 16 18.00 24.14 8.86
C ARG A 16 17.34 24.29 10.22
N TYR A 17 16.21 23.64 10.42
CA TYR A 17 15.61 23.49 11.75
C TYR A 17 16.47 22.55 12.61
N ARG A 18 17.06 23.11 13.68
CA ARG A 18 17.69 22.37 14.78
C ARG A 18 16.60 21.93 15.76
N TYR A 19 16.58 20.64 16.11
CA TYR A 19 15.92 20.19 17.34
C TYR A 19 16.80 20.54 18.55
N ALA A 20 16.20 21.20 19.54
CA ALA A 20 16.81 21.47 20.82
C ALA A 20 16.86 20.19 21.66
N GLN A 21 18.04 19.88 22.20
CA GLN A 21 18.24 18.83 23.21
C GLN A 21 17.90 19.40 24.58
N THR A 22 16.92 18.81 25.25
CA THR A 22 16.73 18.94 26.70
C THR A 22 17.02 17.58 27.34
N THR A 23 18.05 17.56 28.18
CA THR A 23 18.57 16.42 28.92
C THR A 23 17.86 16.28 30.27
N ILE A 24 17.23 15.14 30.54
CA ILE A 24 17.10 14.52 31.88
C ILE A 24 17.13 12.99 31.69
N PRO A 25 17.86 12.22 32.51
CA PRO A 25 18.07 10.78 32.32
C PRO A 25 17.03 9.95 33.08
N HIS A 26 16.65 8.77 32.55
CA HIS A 26 16.53 7.51 33.31
C HIS A 26 16.12 6.33 32.39
N THR A 27 17.05 5.37 32.28
CA THR A 27 16.88 3.90 32.19
C THR A 27 15.57 3.32 31.65
N HIS A 28 15.62 2.73 30.45
CA HIS A 28 14.87 1.51 30.14
C HIS A 28 15.56 0.68 29.05
N GLU A 29 15.48 -0.65 29.20
CA GLU A 29 16.13 -1.68 28.41
C GLU A 29 15.89 -1.56 26.91
N SER A 30 16.98 -1.68 26.15
CA SER A 30 17.04 -1.56 24.71
C SER A 30 16.36 -2.75 24.01
N LEU A 31 15.25 -2.50 23.31
CA LEU A 31 14.82 -3.34 22.19
C LEU A 31 15.86 -3.19 21.06
N VAL A 32 16.41 -4.32 20.61
CA VAL A 32 17.43 -4.36 19.56
C VAL A 32 16.83 -3.87 18.24
N PRO A 33 17.38 -2.81 17.60
CA PRO A 33 16.93 -2.41 16.27
C PRO A 33 17.31 -3.46 15.23
N VAL A 34 16.34 -3.94 14.47
CA VAL A 34 16.60 -4.76 13.27
C VAL A 34 17.33 -3.89 12.23
N PRO A 35 18.43 -4.35 11.61
CA PRO A 35 19.20 -3.54 10.67
C PRO A 35 18.36 -3.17 9.44
N LYS A 36 18.25 -1.87 9.15
CA LYS A 36 17.78 -1.37 7.85
C LYS A 36 18.80 -1.78 6.79
N LEU A 37 18.41 -2.68 5.88
CA LEU A 37 19.22 -3.04 4.72
C LEU A 37 19.40 -1.82 3.83
N GLY A 38 20.64 -1.35 3.68
CA GLY A 38 20.99 -0.20 2.87
C GLY A 38 20.80 -0.46 1.37
N TYR A 39 20.15 0.49 0.68
CA TYR A 39 19.93 0.47 -0.76
C TYR A 39 21.24 0.75 -1.51
N ALA A 40 21.80 -0.29 -2.16
CA ALA A 40 22.93 -0.13 -3.08
C ALA A 40 22.41 0.20 -4.49
N ARG A 41 22.62 1.45 -4.91
CA ARG A 41 22.26 1.98 -6.23
C ARG A 41 23.13 1.33 -7.33
N ARG A 42 22.60 0.33 -8.05
CA ARG A 42 23.27 -0.20 -9.26
C ARG A 42 22.65 0.40 -10.53
N ARG A 43 23.42 1.26 -11.20
CA ARG A 43 23.22 1.63 -12.59
C ARG A 43 23.78 0.52 -13.49
N SER A 44 22.91 -0.21 -14.18
CA SER A 44 23.20 -0.84 -15.48
C SER A 44 21.92 -1.44 -16.07
N GLN A 45 21.43 -0.88 -17.19
CA GLN A 45 20.64 -1.68 -18.14
C GLN A 45 21.58 -2.67 -18.82
N PRO A 46 21.15 -3.93 -19.01
CA PRO A 46 20.67 -4.29 -20.34
C PRO A 46 19.43 -5.22 -20.36
N ASN A 47 18.62 -5.06 -21.41
CA ASN A 47 17.64 -6.00 -21.99
C ASN A 47 17.33 -7.30 -21.21
N ILE A 48 16.24 -7.31 -20.42
CA ILE A 48 15.42 -8.51 -20.15
C ILE A 48 13.95 -8.07 -20.08
N GLN A 49 13.30 -7.92 -21.24
CA GLN A 49 11.84 -7.96 -21.28
C GLN A 49 11.40 -9.42 -21.10
N ARG A 50 10.57 -9.71 -20.08
CA ARG A 50 9.62 -10.84 -19.91
C ARG A 50 9.71 -11.71 -18.66
N VAL A 51 10.66 -11.52 -17.75
CA VAL A 51 10.74 -12.41 -16.58
C VAL A 51 10.10 -11.70 -15.38
N ASN A 52 9.00 -12.24 -14.86
CA ASN A 52 8.24 -11.86 -13.64
C ASN A 52 6.94 -11.03 -13.76
N LEU A 53 6.50 -10.59 -14.95
CA LEU A 53 5.12 -10.09 -15.11
C LEU A 53 4.07 -11.16 -14.73
N ASN A 54 4.42 -12.43 -14.92
CA ASN A 54 3.51 -13.56 -14.70
C ASN A 54 3.02 -13.65 -13.25
N VAL A 55 3.75 -13.14 -12.26
CA VAL A 55 3.32 -13.17 -10.85
C VAL A 55 2.10 -12.28 -10.63
N LEU A 56 2.04 -11.13 -11.31
CA LEU A 56 0.95 -10.16 -11.18
C LEU A 56 -0.11 -10.25 -12.29
N ILE A 57 0.25 -10.70 -13.50
CA ILE A 57 -0.63 -10.69 -14.70
C ILE A 57 -1.04 -12.11 -15.13
N GLY A 58 -0.52 -13.14 -14.47
CA GLY A 58 -0.77 -14.53 -14.83
C GLY A 58 0.03 -14.99 -16.05
N ASN A 59 0.27 -16.30 -16.13
CA ASN A 59 0.92 -16.92 -17.27
C ASN A 59 -0.11 -17.07 -18.41
N PRO A 60 0.10 -16.51 -19.61
CA PRO A 60 -0.86 -16.60 -20.71
C PRO A 60 -1.20 -18.04 -21.15
N GLU A 61 -0.35 -19.01 -20.83
CA GLU A 61 -0.57 -20.44 -21.16
C GLU A 61 -1.53 -21.17 -20.22
N ASN A 62 -1.89 -20.58 -19.06
CA ASN A 62 -2.83 -21.14 -18.08
C ASN A 62 -4.17 -20.38 -18.03
N LEU A 63 -4.43 -19.48 -18.98
CA LEU A 63 -5.72 -18.78 -19.06
C LEU A 63 -6.82 -19.80 -19.46
N PRO A 64 -7.90 -19.95 -18.67
CA PRO A 64 -9.04 -20.75 -19.10
C PRO A 64 -9.64 -20.14 -20.38
N ASP A 65 -10.27 -21.01 -21.17
CA ASP A 65 -10.80 -20.75 -22.51
C ASP A 65 -11.35 -19.33 -22.71
N ARG A 66 -11.08 -18.76 -23.89
CA ARG A 66 -11.20 -17.35 -24.34
C ARG A 66 -12.62 -16.75 -24.26
N ARG A 67 -13.56 -17.47 -23.63
CA ARG A 67 -14.99 -17.17 -23.49
C ARG A 67 -15.39 -16.65 -22.11
N THR A 68 -14.51 -16.66 -21.11
CA THR A 68 -14.74 -15.92 -19.86
C THR A 68 -13.80 -14.73 -19.84
N ARG A 69 -14.34 -13.51 -20.05
CA ARG A 69 -13.60 -12.29 -19.76
C ARG A 69 -13.36 -12.29 -18.25
N THR A 70 -12.21 -12.77 -17.82
CA THR A 70 -11.79 -12.65 -16.42
C THR A 70 -11.69 -11.16 -16.11
N GLU A 71 -12.61 -10.67 -15.28
CA GLU A 71 -12.56 -9.32 -14.74
C GLU A 71 -11.22 -9.13 -14.02
N HIS A 72 -10.56 -8.00 -14.32
CA HIS A 72 -9.25 -7.63 -13.77
C HIS A 72 -9.26 -7.65 -12.24
N TRP A 73 -8.20 -8.17 -11.60
CA TRP A 73 -8.14 -8.31 -10.13
C TRP A 73 -8.54 -7.03 -9.36
N ALA A 74 -8.16 -5.86 -9.87
CA ALA A 74 -8.44 -4.56 -9.22
C ALA A 74 -9.94 -4.24 -9.06
N SER A 75 -10.83 -4.88 -9.81
CA SER A 75 -12.28 -4.72 -9.62
C SER A 75 -12.83 -5.51 -8.43
N LYS A 76 -12.01 -6.36 -7.82
CA LYS A 76 -12.40 -7.29 -6.74
C LYS A 76 -11.74 -6.95 -5.40
N VAL A 77 -10.87 -5.94 -5.34
CA VAL A 77 -10.12 -5.62 -4.12
C VAL A 77 -10.97 -4.99 -3.02
N PHE A 78 -12.13 -4.42 -3.37
CA PHE A 78 -13.14 -3.91 -2.44
C PHE A 78 -14.43 -4.71 -2.60
N ASP A 79 -14.46 -5.93 -2.06
CA ASP A 79 -15.63 -6.82 -2.13
C ASP A 79 -16.60 -6.65 -0.93
N GLY A 80 -16.30 -5.73 -0.02
CA GLY A 80 -17.09 -5.45 1.18
C GLY A 80 -16.82 -6.40 2.34
N THR A 81 -15.79 -7.24 2.25
CA THR A 81 -15.38 -8.15 3.34
C THR A 81 -14.09 -7.71 4.04
N LEU A 82 -13.62 -6.51 3.73
CA LEU A 82 -12.53 -5.85 4.43
C LEU A 82 -12.98 -5.53 5.87
N GLY A 83 -12.05 -5.61 6.83
CA GLY A 83 -12.32 -5.26 8.22
C GLY A 83 -12.77 -3.80 8.40
N GLU A 84 -13.24 -3.46 9.60
CA GLU A 84 -13.77 -2.12 9.92
C GLU A 84 -12.95 -1.41 10.99
N THR A 85 -11.63 -1.58 11.02
CA THR A 85 -10.79 -0.99 12.08
C THR A 85 -10.71 0.53 11.88
N LYS A 86 -11.49 1.27 12.67
CA LYS A 86 -11.66 2.72 12.54
C LYS A 86 -10.48 3.51 13.08
N PHE A 87 -10.21 4.65 12.46
CA PHE A 87 -9.34 5.68 13.02
C PHE A 87 -10.02 6.39 14.20
N GLN A 88 -9.30 6.56 15.31
CA GLN A 88 -9.86 7.07 16.57
C GLN A 88 -10.19 8.57 16.56
N ASN A 89 -9.60 9.36 15.64
CA ASN A 89 -9.80 10.80 15.57
C ASN A 89 -10.06 11.28 14.14
N THR A 90 -11.34 11.34 13.75
CA THR A 90 -11.80 11.63 12.38
C THR A 90 -12.21 13.10 12.18
N GLU A 91 -11.55 14.05 12.85
CA GLU A 91 -11.65 15.49 12.48
C GLU A 91 -10.99 15.80 11.12
N ALA A 92 -10.54 14.77 10.40
CA ALA A 92 -9.96 14.87 9.08
C ALA A 92 -10.90 15.63 8.12
N LYS A 93 -10.36 16.68 7.50
CA LYS A 93 -11.00 17.35 6.38
C LYS A 93 -11.31 16.29 5.32
N GLY A 94 -12.57 16.21 4.89
CA GLY A 94 -13.02 15.22 3.92
C GLY A 94 -12.24 15.25 2.60
N SER A 95 -12.45 14.26 1.74
CA SER A 95 -11.71 14.13 0.48
C SER A 95 -11.81 15.37 -0.42
N GLN A 96 -10.68 15.79 -0.96
CA GLN A 96 -10.53 17.02 -1.76
C GLN A 96 -9.74 16.75 -3.04
N CYS A 97 -10.09 17.46 -4.12
CA CYS A 97 -9.32 17.50 -5.37
C CYS A 97 -8.88 18.93 -5.64
N PHE A 98 -7.58 19.09 -5.86
CA PHE A 98 -6.93 20.36 -6.21
C PHE A 98 -6.51 20.40 -7.69
N GLY A 99 -6.83 19.34 -8.43
CA GLY A 99 -6.58 19.23 -9.86
C GLY A 99 -7.46 20.17 -10.67
N ARG A 100 -6.99 20.51 -11.87
CA ARG A 100 -7.75 21.35 -12.80
C ARG A 100 -8.99 20.61 -13.30
N ALA A 101 -10.10 21.33 -13.41
CA ALA A 101 -11.31 20.84 -14.04
C ALA A 101 -11.04 20.51 -15.51
N MET A 102 -11.47 19.33 -15.95
CA MET A 102 -11.31 18.88 -17.32
C MET A 102 -12.45 17.96 -17.74
N GLU A 103 -12.68 17.91 -19.04
CA GLU A 103 -13.53 16.90 -19.64
C GLU A 103 -12.79 15.56 -19.69
N VAL A 104 -13.43 14.51 -19.19
CA VAL A 104 -12.88 13.15 -19.24
C VAL A 104 -13.43 12.47 -20.47
N VAL A 105 -12.68 12.56 -21.57
CA VAL A 105 -13.00 11.89 -22.83
C VAL A 105 -12.56 10.43 -22.73
N ARG A 106 -13.52 9.52 -22.77
CA ARG A 106 -13.26 8.08 -22.72
C ARG A 106 -12.86 7.55 -24.08
N LYS A 107 -11.92 6.61 -24.10
CA LYS A 107 -11.56 5.86 -25.31
C LYS A 107 -12.13 4.45 -25.23
N ASP A 108 -12.51 3.89 -26.37
CA ASP A 108 -13.02 2.50 -26.45
C ASP A 108 -12.02 1.45 -25.94
N SER A 109 -10.73 1.81 -25.88
CA SER A 109 -9.67 0.96 -25.36
C SER A 109 -9.52 0.99 -23.83
N GLU A 110 -10.30 1.80 -23.13
CA GLU A 110 -10.20 1.97 -21.68
C GLU A 110 -11.27 1.16 -20.96
N GLU A 111 -10.89 0.54 -19.83
CA GLU A 111 -11.80 -0.12 -18.91
C GLU A 111 -11.73 0.53 -17.53
N GLU A 112 -12.88 0.62 -16.87
CA GLU A 112 -12.92 1.01 -15.47
C GLU A 112 -12.51 -0.19 -14.62
N LEU A 113 -11.47 0.00 -13.80
CA LEU A 113 -10.99 -1.02 -12.89
C LEU A 113 -11.64 -0.88 -11.51
N LEU A 114 -11.75 0.34 -11.02
CA LEU A 114 -12.18 0.63 -9.66
C LEU A 114 -13.02 1.90 -9.64
N ARG A 115 -14.03 1.91 -8.77
CA ARG A 115 -14.79 3.11 -8.41
C ARG A 115 -15.01 3.13 -6.90
N MET A 116 -14.45 4.12 -6.24
CA MET A 116 -14.59 4.32 -4.80
C MET A 116 -15.31 5.64 -4.53
N LYS A 117 -16.32 5.60 -3.67
CA LYS A 117 -17.06 6.79 -3.22
C LYS A 117 -16.55 7.20 -1.85
N PHE A 118 -16.42 8.50 -1.66
CA PHE A 118 -16.07 9.13 -0.40
C PHE A 118 -17.21 10.08 0.02
N ALA A 119 -17.11 10.62 1.24
CA ALA A 119 -18.00 11.67 1.69
C ALA A 119 -17.99 12.90 0.75
N SER A 120 -18.99 13.78 0.91
CA SER A 120 -19.08 15.06 0.19
C SER A 120 -19.14 14.94 -1.35
N ASP A 121 -19.83 13.92 -1.85
CA ASP A 121 -20.03 13.68 -3.29
C ASP A 121 -18.71 13.57 -4.08
N PHE A 122 -17.68 13.03 -3.42
CA PHE A 122 -16.37 12.80 -3.99
C PHE A 122 -16.24 11.35 -4.45
N THR A 123 -15.78 11.13 -5.69
CA THR A 123 -15.60 9.77 -6.23
C THR A 123 -14.24 9.66 -6.92
N VAL A 124 -13.50 8.60 -6.61
CA VAL A 124 -12.26 8.24 -7.30
C VAL A 124 -12.53 7.06 -8.24
N ARG A 125 -11.99 7.13 -9.46
CA ARG A 125 -12.10 6.07 -10.46
C ARG A 125 -10.77 5.76 -11.08
N PHE A 126 -10.47 4.47 -11.26
CA PHE A 126 -9.28 4.02 -11.99
C PHE A 126 -9.67 3.50 -13.36
N TRP A 127 -8.96 3.95 -14.38
CA TRP A 127 -9.17 3.55 -15.77
C TRP A 127 -7.89 3.00 -16.34
N ARG A 128 -7.94 1.81 -16.94
CA ARG A 128 -6.79 1.16 -17.56
C ARG A 128 -6.94 1.13 -19.06
N CYS A 129 -5.89 1.51 -19.78
CA CYS A 129 -5.80 1.29 -21.22
C CYS A 129 -5.36 -0.15 -21.52
N LYS A 130 -6.22 -0.95 -22.15
CA LYS A 130 -5.94 -2.38 -22.45
C LYS A 130 -4.67 -2.60 -23.29
N LYS A 131 -4.35 -1.65 -24.17
CA LYS A 131 -3.19 -1.73 -25.08
C LYS A 131 -1.87 -1.40 -24.39
N THR A 132 -1.87 -0.43 -23.47
CA THR A 132 -0.64 0.12 -22.89
C THR A 132 -0.47 -0.19 -21.42
N GLN A 133 -1.48 -0.80 -20.77
CA GLN A 133 -1.51 -1.06 -19.32
C GLN A 133 -1.46 0.19 -18.44
N LYS A 134 -1.33 1.37 -19.04
CA LYS A 134 -1.34 2.66 -18.35
C LYS A 134 -2.66 2.84 -17.62
N THR A 135 -2.57 3.22 -16.35
CA THR A 135 -3.71 3.50 -15.49
C THR A 135 -3.82 4.99 -15.23
N SER A 136 -5.01 5.55 -15.44
CA SER A 136 -5.35 6.92 -15.08
C SER A 136 -6.27 6.92 -13.87
N ILE A 137 -6.08 7.90 -13.00
CA ILE A 137 -6.96 8.16 -11.86
C ILE A 137 -7.79 9.41 -12.14
N VAL A 138 -9.08 9.32 -11.84
CA VAL A 138 -10.05 10.41 -12.01
C VAL A 138 -10.69 10.73 -10.67
N CYS A 139 -10.56 11.98 -10.23
CA CYS A 139 -11.36 12.56 -9.16
C CYS A 139 -12.59 13.22 -9.78
N GLN A 140 -13.78 12.78 -9.38
CA GLN A 140 -15.04 13.42 -9.69
C GLN A 140 -15.55 14.11 -8.42
N VAL A 141 -15.78 15.43 -8.50
CA VAL A 141 -16.26 16.25 -7.39
C VAL A 141 -17.65 16.75 -7.69
N GLY A 142 -18.54 16.69 -6.70
CA GLY A 142 -19.88 17.23 -6.76
C GLY A 142 -20.94 16.28 -7.34
N ARG A 143 -22.21 16.56 -7.02
CA ARG A 143 -23.37 15.78 -7.46
C ARG A 143 -23.56 15.87 -8.97
N ARG A 144 -24.18 14.83 -9.55
CA ARG A 144 -24.49 14.76 -10.98
C ARG A 144 -25.25 15.99 -11.51
N SER A 145 -26.09 16.60 -10.68
CA SER A 145 -26.91 17.78 -10.99
C SER A 145 -26.29 19.11 -10.54
N SER A 146 -25.10 19.11 -9.92
CA SER A 146 -24.45 20.34 -9.46
C SER A 146 -23.82 21.08 -10.62
N ALA A 147 -24.00 22.40 -10.66
CA ALA A 147 -23.28 23.29 -11.59
C ALA A 147 -21.76 23.27 -11.33
N ASP A 148 -21.35 22.99 -10.09
CA ASP A 148 -19.95 22.91 -9.68
C ASP A 148 -19.35 21.51 -9.88
N ARG A 149 -20.04 20.60 -10.57
CA ARG A 149 -19.51 19.28 -10.84
C ARG A 149 -18.33 19.39 -11.82
N PHE A 150 -17.19 18.86 -11.41
CA PHE A 150 -16.05 18.74 -12.30
C PHE A 150 -15.33 17.40 -12.12
N ASN A 151 -14.53 17.06 -13.13
CA ASN A 151 -13.58 15.96 -13.04
C ASN A 151 -12.16 16.52 -13.13
N SER A 152 -11.22 15.88 -12.46
CA SER A 152 -9.80 16.01 -12.73
C SER A 152 -9.21 14.63 -12.97
N SER A 153 -8.35 14.50 -13.97
CA SER A 153 -7.76 13.22 -14.38
C SER A 153 -6.24 13.34 -14.47
N MET A 154 -5.53 12.28 -14.08
CA MET A 154 -4.09 12.20 -14.25
C MET A 154 -3.63 10.77 -14.51
N ASP A 155 -2.49 10.65 -15.21
CA ASP A 155 -1.75 9.40 -15.26
C ASP A 155 -1.19 9.07 -13.87
N MET A 156 -1.42 7.86 -13.38
CA MET A 156 -0.85 7.41 -12.10
C MET A 156 0.68 7.46 -12.11
N ALA A 157 1.33 7.27 -13.26
CA ALA A 157 2.78 7.36 -13.39
C ALA A 157 3.33 8.75 -13.01
N TRP A 158 2.49 9.80 -13.04
CA TRP A 158 2.88 11.17 -12.71
C TRP A 158 2.62 11.55 -11.26
N LEU A 159 1.97 10.68 -10.50
CA LEU A 159 1.59 10.91 -9.13
C LEU A 159 2.51 10.17 -8.18
N THR A 160 2.89 10.82 -7.08
CA THR A 160 3.40 10.12 -5.90
C THR A 160 2.29 10.00 -4.86
N ILE A 161 2.36 8.96 -4.02
CA ILE A 161 1.43 8.66 -2.94
C ILE A 161 2.15 8.70 -1.59
N TRP A 162 1.50 9.22 -0.55
CA TRP A 162 1.95 9.08 0.84
C TRP A 162 0.74 9.13 1.77
N ARG A 163 0.93 8.61 2.99
CA ARG A 163 -0.08 8.56 4.04
C ARG A 163 0.22 9.59 5.12
N GLU A 164 -0.85 10.11 5.74
CA GLU A 164 -0.82 10.95 6.93
C GLU A 164 -2.10 10.66 7.75
N GLY A 165 -2.00 9.81 8.75
CA GLY A 165 -3.12 9.31 9.55
C GLY A 165 -4.16 8.60 8.69
N PRO A 166 -5.45 9.03 8.74
CA PRO A 166 -6.52 8.50 7.88
C PRO A 166 -6.47 9.05 6.45
N LEU A 167 -5.48 9.89 6.11
CA LEU A 167 -5.40 10.56 4.82
C LEU A 167 -4.40 9.87 3.90
N VAL A 168 -4.80 9.70 2.65
CA VAL A 168 -3.88 9.43 1.54
C VAL A 168 -3.83 10.64 0.66
N HIS A 169 -2.62 11.07 0.34
CA HIS A 169 -2.42 12.19 -0.53
C HIS A 169 -1.73 11.78 -1.81
N LEU A 170 -2.14 12.41 -2.91
CA LEU A 170 -1.59 12.21 -4.24
C LEU A 170 -0.93 13.51 -4.69
N ARG A 171 0.35 13.49 -5.07
CA ARG A 171 1.16 14.68 -5.44
C ARG A 171 1.55 14.64 -6.89
N PHE A 172 1.43 15.77 -7.56
CA PHE A 172 2.08 16.03 -8.85
C PHE A 172 3.15 17.09 -8.65
N LYS A 173 4.41 16.77 -8.96
CA LYS A 173 5.54 17.71 -8.81
C LYS A 173 5.54 18.42 -7.44
N ASN A 174 5.45 17.64 -6.37
CA ASN A 174 5.40 18.10 -4.97
C ASN A 174 4.16 18.91 -4.55
N THR A 175 3.18 19.11 -5.44
CA THR A 175 1.90 19.78 -5.11
C THR A 175 0.79 18.74 -4.91
N LYS A 176 0.00 18.87 -3.84
CA LYS A 176 -1.18 18.01 -3.62
C LYS A 176 -2.13 18.15 -4.81
N TRP A 177 -2.42 17.04 -5.49
CA TRP A 177 -3.43 16.91 -6.54
C TRP A 177 -4.76 16.40 -5.98
N ALA A 178 -4.70 15.47 -5.03
CA ALA A 178 -5.85 15.01 -4.27
C ALA A 178 -5.47 14.65 -2.83
N THR A 179 -6.46 14.68 -1.95
CA THR A 179 -6.40 14.16 -0.58
C THR A 179 -7.65 13.32 -0.36
N LEU A 180 -7.47 12.09 0.11
CA LEU A 180 -8.52 11.10 0.30
C LEU A 180 -8.59 10.78 1.78
N SER A 181 -9.75 10.94 2.39
CA SER A 181 -9.98 10.60 3.79
C SER A 181 -10.66 9.24 3.89
N PHE A 182 -10.04 8.31 4.61
CA PHE A 182 -10.57 6.97 4.82
C PHE A 182 -11.17 6.84 6.23
N GLU A 183 -12.22 6.04 6.36
CA GLU A 183 -12.87 5.78 7.66
C GLU A 183 -12.18 4.66 8.44
N ASN A 184 -11.63 3.69 7.72
CA ASN A 184 -10.94 2.52 8.25
C ASN A 184 -9.57 2.33 7.57
N ILE A 185 -8.67 1.64 8.25
CA ILE A 185 -7.30 1.38 7.78
C ILE A 185 -7.27 0.36 6.63
N GLU A 186 -8.23 -0.57 6.60
CA GLU A 186 -8.27 -1.63 5.61
C GLU A 186 -8.46 -1.08 4.19
N ASP A 187 -9.44 -0.21 4.00
CA ASP A 187 -9.69 0.47 2.75
C ASP A 187 -8.51 1.36 2.33
N LEU A 188 -7.89 2.03 3.30
CA LEU A 188 -6.72 2.89 3.07
C LEU A 188 -5.57 2.06 2.48
N VAL A 189 -5.20 0.98 3.15
CA VAL A 189 -4.09 0.11 2.75
C VAL A 189 -4.40 -0.53 1.39
N VAL A 190 -5.60 -1.05 1.18
CA VAL A 190 -5.98 -1.68 -0.09
C VAL A 190 -5.93 -0.66 -1.23
N PHE A 191 -6.41 0.57 -1.01
CA PHE A 191 -6.29 1.64 -1.99
C PHE A 191 -4.84 1.94 -2.32
N TYR A 192 -4.00 2.10 -1.29
CA TYR A 192 -2.59 2.45 -1.42
C TYR A 192 -1.81 1.40 -2.22
N MET A 193 -1.97 0.12 -1.85
CA MET A 193 -1.31 -0.99 -2.54
C MET A 193 -1.83 -1.17 -3.97
N THR A 194 -3.14 -1.04 -4.19
CA THR A 194 -3.72 -1.07 -5.54
C THR A 194 -3.14 0.03 -6.42
N PHE A 195 -3.01 1.25 -5.89
CA PHE A 195 -2.40 2.37 -6.61
C PHE A 195 -0.96 2.07 -7.01
N LEU A 196 -0.13 1.59 -6.07
CA LEU A 196 1.28 1.27 -6.35
C LEU A 196 1.41 0.20 -7.44
N VAL A 197 0.66 -0.90 -7.34
CA VAL A 197 0.71 -1.99 -8.32
C VAL A 197 0.26 -1.49 -9.69
N LEU A 198 -0.90 -0.85 -9.80
CA LEU A 198 -1.41 -0.35 -11.08
C LEU A 198 -0.50 0.70 -11.74
N ARG A 199 0.21 1.49 -10.94
CA ARG A 199 1.21 2.45 -11.40
C ARG A 199 2.45 1.75 -11.99
N GLN A 200 2.88 0.65 -11.39
CA GLN A 200 4.03 -0.13 -11.86
C GLN A 200 3.75 -0.98 -13.10
N LEU A 201 2.49 -1.38 -13.34
CA LEU A 201 2.13 -2.17 -14.53
C LEU A 201 2.14 -1.36 -15.84
N GLY A 202 2.38 -0.05 -15.80
CA GLY A 202 2.51 0.79 -17.00
C GLY A 202 3.79 0.54 -17.80
N ARG A 203 3.87 1.05 -19.04
CA ARG A 203 5.04 0.84 -19.94
C ARG A 203 6.35 1.48 -19.48
N HIS A 204 6.29 2.47 -18.59
CA HIS A 204 7.46 3.21 -18.06
C HIS A 204 7.20 3.55 -16.60
N PRO A 205 7.30 2.55 -15.71
CA PRO A 205 7.00 2.80 -14.32
C PRO A 205 8.05 3.71 -13.69
N PRO A 206 7.64 4.64 -12.80
CA PRO A 206 8.57 5.44 -12.02
C PRO A 206 9.21 4.60 -10.90
N ASP A 207 10.28 5.13 -10.32
CA ASP A 207 10.88 4.57 -9.10
C ASP A 207 9.94 4.72 -7.89
N LEU A 208 9.98 3.77 -6.95
CA LEU A 208 9.12 3.70 -5.75
C LEU A 208 9.86 3.91 -4.43
N ASP A 209 11.16 4.22 -4.44
CA ASP A 209 12.07 4.22 -3.27
C ASP A 209 11.53 4.77 -1.93
N HIS A 210 10.60 5.73 -1.94
CA HIS A 210 10.05 6.33 -0.71
C HIS A 210 8.54 6.10 -0.52
N GLU A 211 7.89 5.42 -1.46
CA GLU A 211 6.44 5.23 -1.46
C GLU A 211 6.05 3.82 -1.01
N MET A 212 7.01 2.89 -0.95
CA MET A 212 6.79 1.50 -0.52
C MET A 212 6.57 1.36 0.99
N ASP A 213 7.23 2.21 1.78
CA ASP A 213 7.06 2.25 3.22
C ASP A 213 5.92 3.21 3.54
N MET A 214 4.83 2.67 4.10
CA MET A 214 3.75 3.49 4.63
C MET A 214 4.19 3.96 6.01
N ASP A 215 4.53 5.25 6.15
CA ASP A 215 5.24 5.81 7.32
C ASP A 215 4.69 5.44 8.71
N GLU A 216 3.40 5.08 8.81
CA GLU A 216 2.68 4.76 10.06
C GLU A 216 2.40 3.26 10.24
N GLU A 217 3.04 2.39 9.45
CA GLU A 217 3.03 0.95 9.64
C GLU A 217 4.45 0.44 9.90
N PHE A 218 4.63 -0.35 10.95
CA PHE A 218 5.92 -0.97 11.24
C PHE A 218 5.88 -2.48 11.01
N VAL A 219 7.01 -3.00 10.54
CA VAL A 219 7.18 -4.44 10.29
C VAL A 219 7.52 -5.12 11.61
N VAL A 220 6.65 -6.04 12.06
CA VAL A 220 6.89 -6.85 13.27
C VAL A 220 7.48 -8.21 12.94
N PHE A 221 7.39 -8.65 11.69
CA PHE A 221 8.00 -9.90 11.20
C PHE A 221 8.28 -9.80 9.70
N SER A 222 9.37 -10.41 9.26
CA SER A 222 9.68 -10.64 7.85
C SER A 222 10.31 -12.01 7.68
N GLY A 223 9.85 -12.78 6.69
CA GLY A 223 10.37 -14.10 6.36
C GLY A 223 10.10 -14.47 4.90
N LEU A 224 10.68 -15.57 4.45
CA LEU A 224 10.48 -16.05 3.09
C LEU A 224 9.48 -17.21 3.06
N ILE A 225 8.52 -17.12 2.14
CA ILE A 225 7.53 -18.17 1.89
C ILE A 225 7.57 -18.63 0.44
N SER A 226 7.08 -19.85 0.20
CA SER A 226 6.89 -20.40 -1.14
C SER A 226 5.41 -20.67 -1.40
N ASP A 227 4.97 -20.44 -2.62
CA ASP A 227 3.65 -20.84 -3.09
C ASP A 227 3.64 -22.27 -3.66
N ASP A 228 2.45 -22.79 -3.97
CA ASP A 228 2.26 -24.14 -4.50
C ASP A 228 2.93 -24.37 -5.86
N GLN A 229 3.23 -23.29 -6.60
CA GLN A 229 3.89 -23.33 -7.90
C GLN A 229 5.42 -23.17 -7.77
N GLY A 230 5.94 -23.07 -6.54
CA GLY A 230 7.35 -22.89 -6.25
C GLY A 230 7.85 -21.44 -6.35
N GLY A 231 6.95 -20.47 -6.49
CA GLY A 231 7.29 -19.04 -6.43
C GLY A 231 7.64 -18.61 -5.01
N GLU A 232 8.74 -17.87 -4.85
CA GLU A 232 9.16 -17.35 -3.55
C GLU A 232 8.71 -15.91 -3.34
N HIS A 233 8.22 -15.60 -2.14
CA HIS A 233 7.69 -14.28 -1.76
C HIS A 233 8.22 -13.86 -0.40
N PHE A 234 8.45 -12.57 -0.22
CA PHE A 234 8.65 -12.03 1.13
C PHE A 234 7.30 -11.91 1.83
N LEU A 235 7.13 -12.62 2.93
CA LEU A 235 6.01 -12.42 3.84
C LEU A 235 6.40 -11.42 4.91
N ARG A 236 5.60 -10.36 5.08
CA ARG A 236 5.74 -9.43 6.19
C ARG A 236 4.47 -9.35 7.00
N VAL A 237 4.64 -9.10 8.29
CA VAL A 237 3.55 -8.74 9.21
C VAL A 237 3.72 -7.27 9.55
N PHE A 238 2.68 -6.49 9.30
CA PHE A 238 2.63 -5.07 9.64
C PHE A 238 1.69 -4.85 10.81
N ARG A 239 2.05 -3.87 11.64
CA ARG A 239 1.18 -3.31 12.65
C ARG A 239 1.07 -1.80 12.41
N ASP A 240 -0.17 -1.33 12.35
CA ASP A 240 -0.47 0.09 12.21
C ASP A 240 -0.29 0.80 13.55
N GLU A 241 0.43 1.92 13.55
CA GLU A 241 0.75 2.68 14.76
C GLU A 241 -0.51 3.35 15.36
N ASN A 242 -1.40 3.85 14.52
CA ASN A 242 -2.54 4.67 14.93
C ASN A 242 -3.78 3.85 15.34
N THR A 243 -3.98 2.70 14.70
CA THR A 243 -5.15 1.84 14.92
C THR A 243 -4.81 0.52 15.61
N GLY A 244 -3.53 0.16 15.66
CA GLY A 244 -3.09 -1.15 16.15
C GLY A 244 -3.46 -2.32 15.23
N ALA A 245 -4.04 -2.04 14.05
CA ALA A 245 -4.45 -3.07 13.11
C ALA A 245 -3.26 -3.91 12.66
N VAL A 246 -3.47 -5.22 12.52
CA VAL A 246 -2.44 -6.17 12.12
C VAL A 246 -2.80 -6.77 10.78
N ARG A 247 -1.84 -6.78 9.85
CA ARG A 247 -2.01 -7.41 8.54
C ARG A 247 -0.79 -8.21 8.10
N LEU A 248 -1.06 -9.24 7.33
CA LEU A 248 -0.08 -10.00 6.56
C LEU A 248 -0.01 -9.43 5.15
N ALA A 249 1.17 -9.37 4.55
CA ALA A 249 1.29 -9.15 3.12
C ALA A 249 2.46 -9.93 2.51
N ALA A 250 2.21 -10.52 1.36
CA ALA A 250 3.25 -11.14 0.54
C ALA A 250 3.69 -10.16 -0.55
N PHE A 251 4.99 -10.12 -0.81
CA PHE A 251 5.62 -9.26 -1.80
C PHE A 251 6.47 -10.07 -2.76
N VAL A 252 6.54 -9.60 -4.00
CA VAL A 252 7.42 -10.17 -5.02
C VAL A 252 8.86 -10.12 -4.54
N LYS A 253 9.55 -11.28 -4.57
CA LYS A 253 10.94 -11.43 -4.10
C LYS A 253 11.97 -10.89 -5.08
N ASP A 254 11.80 -11.14 -6.38
CA ASP A 254 12.84 -10.90 -7.38
C ASP A 254 12.30 -10.19 -8.63
N GLY A 255 13.18 -9.48 -9.34
CA GLY A 255 12.92 -8.81 -10.62
C GLY A 255 12.43 -7.37 -10.49
N ASP A 256 12.00 -6.79 -11.61
CA ASP A 256 11.65 -5.37 -11.71
C ASP A 256 10.44 -4.95 -10.86
N LEU A 257 9.65 -5.93 -10.41
CA LEU A 257 8.46 -5.73 -9.58
C LEU A 257 8.73 -6.09 -8.11
N HIS A 258 10.01 -6.26 -7.74
CA HIS A 258 10.43 -6.56 -6.37
C HIS A 258 9.80 -5.56 -5.38
N GLN A 259 9.34 -6.09 -4.24
CA GLN A 259 8.62 -5.38 -3.19
C GLN A 259 7.21 -4.92 -3.56
N LEU A 260 6.68 -5.18 -4.76
CA LEU A 260 5.24 -4.97 -4.97
C LEU A 260 4.41 -6.02 -4.24
N PRO A 261 3.28 -5.63 -3.63
CA PRO A 261 2.42 -6.55 -2.93
C PRO A 261 1.75 -7.49 -3.93
N VAL A 262 1.69 -8.77 -3.58
CA VAL A 262 0.98 -9.82 -4.32
C VAL A 262 -0.40 -10.02 -3.72
N TRP A 263 -0.48 -10.08 -2.40
CA TRP A 263 -1.72 -10.11 -1.64
C TRP A 263 -1.51 -9.52 -0.24
N THR A 264 -2.61 -9.08 0.38
CA THR A 264 -2.66 -8.67 1.79
C THR A 264 -3.83 -9.34 2.50
N ALA A 265 -3.76 -9.47 3.81
CA ALA A 265 -4.82 -10.02 4.64
C ALA A 265 -4.82 -9.37 6.02
N PHE A 266 -5.97 -8.83 6.43
CA PHE A 266 -6.15 -8.25 7.75
C PHE A 266 -6.46 -9.35 8.76
N VAL A 267 -5.79 -9.32 9.90
CA VAL A 267 -5.84 -10.39 10.90
C VAL A 267 -6.04 -9.88 12.32
N SER A 268 -6.34 -8.59 12.49
CA SER A 268 -6.56 -7.92 13.78
C SER A 268 -7.49 -8.72 14.70
N ASP A 269 -8.66 -9.11 14.20
CA ASP A 269 -9.68 -9.84 14.98
C ASP A 269 -9.24 -11.24 15.40
N TYR A 270 -8.26 -11.81 14.68
CA TYR A 270 -7.83 -13.18 14.88
C TYR A 270 -6.62 -13.31 15.81
N VAL A 271 -5.90 -12.22 16.09
CA VAL A 271 -4.68 -12.23 16.93
C VAL A 271 -4.93 -12.92 18.28
N PHE A 272 -6.10 -12.73 18.88
CA PHE A 272 -6.47 -13.32 20.16
C PHE A 272 -7.23 -14.65 20.08
N GLN A 273 -7.66 -15.05 18.89
CA GLN A 273 -8.46 -16.26 18.71
C GLN A 273 -7.61 -17.52 18.94
N LYS A 274 -8.07 -18.41 19.82
CA LYS A 274 -7.42 -19.70 20.05
C LYS A 274 -7.61 -20.59 18.82
N GLY A 275 -6.55 -21.28 18.41
CA GLY A 275 -6.59 -22.22 17.29
C GLY A 275 -6.60 -21.56 15.90
N TRP A 276 -6.61 -20.22 15.81
CA TRP A 276 -6.52 -19.52 14.53
C TRP A 276 -5.21 -19.82 13.78
N LEU A 277 -4.12 -19.96 14.54
CA LEU A 277 -2.79 -20.26 14.01
C LEU A 277 -2.27 -21.55 14.61
N SER A 278 -1.79 -22.45 13.75
CA SER A 278 -1.05 -23.65 14.15
C SER A 278 0.16 -23.87 13.26
N ARG A 279 1.24 -24.45 13.81
CA ARG A 279 2.48 -24.68 13.06
C ARG A 279 2.89 -26.15 13.12
N ARG A 280 3.36 -26.68 11.99
CA ARG A 280 4.01 -27.98 11.87
C ARG A 280 5.29 -27.86 11.04
N ALA A 281 6.44 -27.92 11.72
CA ALA A 281 7.75 -27.66 11.12
C ALA A 281 7.80 -26.28 10.44
N ALA A 282 7.97 -26.23 9.12
CA ALA A 282 8.03 -24.99 8.33
C ALA A 282 6.66 -24.56 7.78
N ARG A 283 5.59 -25.32 8.05
CA ARG A 283 4.23 -24.99 7.64
C ARG A 283 3.48 -24.29 8.76
N VAL A 284 2.81 -23.20 8.44
CA VAL A 284 1.88 -22.50 9.34
C VAL A 284 0.51 -22.49 8.69
N GLN A 285 -0.49 -23.01 9.40
CA GLN A 285 -1.88 -22.96 8.97
C GLN A 285 -2.61 -21.84 9.71
N LEU A 286 -3.33 -21.03 8.94
CA LEU A 286 -4.19 -19.94 9.40
C LEU A 286 -5.65 -20.30 9.08
N SER A 287 -6.53 -20.20 10.07
CA SER A 287 -7.96 -20.43 9.88
C SER A 287 -8.68 -19.13 9.52
N SER A 288 -9.73 -19.20 8.69
CA SER A 288 -10.61 -18.06 8.38
C SER A 288 -9.86 -16.78 7.97
N ILE A 289 -9.07 -16.84 6.91
CA ILE A 289 -8.35 -15.67 6.38
C ILE A 289 -9.03 -15.15 5.12
N HIS A 290 -9.16 -13.84 5.00
CA HIS A 290 -9.58 -13.19 3.76
C HIS A 290 -8.35 -12.59 3.06
N LEU A 291 -8.01 -13.09 1.88
CA LEU A 291 -6.93 -12.54 1.06
C LEU A 291 -7.51 -11.51 0.09
N VAL A 292 -6.86 -10.36 0.01
CA VAL A 292 -7.05 -9.37 -1.06
C VAL A 292 -5.88 -9.48 -2.01
N SER A 293 -6.15 -9.87 -3.26
CA SER A 293 -5.12 -10.07 -4.29
C SER A 293 -4.87 -8.81 -5.11
N PHE A 294 -3.59 -8.54 -5.38
CA PHE A 294 -3.14 -7.52 -6.33
C PHE A 294 -2.60 -8.13 -7.63
N SER A 295 -3.02 -9.36 -7.94
CA SER A 295 -2.53 -10.15 -9.07
C SER A 295 -3.61 -11.03 -9.69
N ASP A 296 -3.41 -11.43 -10.94
CA ASP A 296 -4.27 -12.39 -11.62
C ASP A 296 -4.01 -13.86 -11.19
N ASN A 297 -2.88 -14.14 -10.53
CA ASN A 297 -2.55 -15.48 -10.02
C ASN A 297 -3.23 -15.82 -8.70
N TRP A 298 -3.58 -14.80 -7.93
CA TRP A 298 -4.17 -14.96 -6.62
C TRP A 298 -5.62 -14.49 -6.65
N ALA A 299 -6.51 -15.23 -6.01
CA ALA A 299 -7.91 -14.86 -5.93
C ALA A 299 -8.17 -14.06 -4.66
N THR A 300 -8.81 -12.89 -4.79
CA THR A 300 -9.44 -12.24 -3.63
C THR A 300 -10.58 -13.14 -3.16
N ARG A 301 -10.42 -13.74 -1.98
CA ARG A 301 -11.44 -14.62 -1.37
C ARG A 301 -11.09 -14.97 0.06
N SER A 302 -12.09 -15.49 0.76
CA SER A 302 -11.93 -16.11 2.07
C SER A 302 -11.53 -17.58 1.97
N TYR A 303 -10.61 -17.99 2.84
CA TYR A 303 -10.13 -19.35 3.00
C TYR A 303 -10.42 -19.83 4.42
N SER A 304 -11.05 -20.99 4.55
CA SER A 304 -11.29 -21.62 5.86
C SER A 304 -9.99 -22.09 6.50
N ASN A 305 -9.07 -22.60 5.69
CA ASN A 305 -7.73 -23.02 6.08
C ASN A 305 -6.75 -22.59 5.00
N TRP A 306 -5.77 -21.79 5.38
CA TRP A 306 -4.74 -21.29 4.51
C TRP A 306 -3.38 -21.72 5.03
N GLU A 307 -2.54 -22.30 4.18
CA GLU A 307 -1.21 -22.76 4.55
C GLU A 307 -0.16 -21.79 4.01
N LEU A 308 0.75 -21.41 4.89
CA LEU A 308 2.00 -20.72 4.56
C LEU A 308 3.14 -21.72 4.69
N LEU A 309 3.91 -21.88 3.63
CA LEU A 309 5.12 -22.69 3.62
C LEU A 309 6.34 -21.77 3.71
N PHE A 310 7.01 -21.75 4.86
CA PHE A 310 8.24 -20.99 5.04
C PHE A 310 9.44 -21.75 4.49
N SER A 311 10.43 -21.02 3.99
CA SER A 311 11.70 -21.61 3.53
C SER A 311 12.47 -22.28 4.68
N GLY A 312 12.32 -21.76 5.90
CA GLY A 312 12.97 -22.27 7.11
C GLY A 312 12.00 -22.64 8.23
N ARG A 313 12.37 -23.65 9.04
CA ARG A 313 11.62 -24.01 10.26
C ARG A 313 11.72 -22.94 11.34
N GLU A 314 12.83 -22.20 11.40
CA GLU A 314 13.02 -21.11 12.35
C GLU A 314 12.12 -19.91 11.97
N ASP A 315 12.06 -19.51 10.70
CA ASP A 315 11.14 -18.43 10.25
C ASP A 315 9.68 -18.73 10.61
N ALA A 316 9.23 -19.96 10.40
CA ALA A 316 7.88 -20.38 10.79
C ALA A 316 7.66 -20.29 12.30
N LYS A 317 8.67 -20.66 13.10
CA LYS A 317 8.62 -20.61 14.56
C LYS A 317 8.62 -19.17 15.07
N ASP A 318 9.40 -18.29 14.46
CA ASP A 318 9.44 -16.86 14.78
C ASP A 318 8.11 -16.20 14.41
N PHE A 319 7.54 -16.54 13.25
CA PHE A 319 6.20 -16.10 12.86
C PHE A 319 5.14 -16.51 13.90
N GLU A 320 5.14 -17.77 14.33
CA GLU A 320 4.23 -18.25 15.38
C GLU A 320 4.43 -17.49 16.71
N ARG A 321 5.68 -17.21 17.08
CA ARG A 321 6.03 -16.46 18.30
C ARG A 321 5.44 -15.05 18.28
N VAL A 322 5.57 -14.33 17.16
CA VAL A 322 5.07 -12.96 17.01
C VAL A 322 3.57 -12.89 17.33
N PHE A 323 2.76 -13.84 16.84
CA PHE A 323 1.32 -13.87 17.14
C PHE A 323 0.96 -14.40 18.52
N LYS A 324 1.70 -15.40 19.04
CA LYS A 324 1.36 -16.03 20.33
C LYS A 324 1.84 -15.25 21.54
N ILE A 325 2.91 -14.48 21.39
CA ILE A 325 3.59 -13.79 22.48
C ILE A 325 3.60 -12.29 22.20
N ASP A 326 4.36 -11.87 21.19
CA ASP A 326 4.82 -10.48 21.10
C ASP A 326 3.65 -9.51 20.82
N LEU A 327 2.82 -9.77 19.82
CA LEU A 327 1.65 -8.94 19.50
C LEU A 327 0.62 -8.95 20.64
N ARG A 328 0.38 -10.11 21.26
CA ARG A 328 -0.57 -10.22 22.36
C ARG A 328 -0.12 -9.45 23.60
N GLN A 329 1.18 -9.44 23.88
CA GLN A 329 1.75 -8.67 24.99
C GLN A 329 1.70 -7.18 24.69
N SER A 330 2.12 -6.76 23.49
CA SER A 330 2.11 -5.36 23.08
C SER A 330 0.71 -4.75 23.16
N ILE A 331 -0.29 -5.42 22.58
CA ILE A 331 -1.68 -4.93 22.59
C ILE A 331 -2.25 -4.91 24.02
N LYS A 332 -1.91 -5.89 24.87
CA LYS A 332 -2.36 -5.90 26.28
C LYS A 332 -1.75 -4.77 27.11
N ALA A 333 -0.49 -4.41 26.86
CA ALA A 333 0.16 -3.33 27.57
C ALA A 333 -0.52 -1.98 27.25
N GLU A 334 -0.79 -1.71 25.97
CA GLU A 334 -1.47 -0.49 25.54
C GLU A 334 -2.90 -0.37 26.08
N LEU A 335 -3.63 -1.49 26.18
CA LEU A 335 -4.95 -1.54 26.83
C LEU A 335 -4.91 -1.32 28.34
N ALA A 336 -3.76 -1.48 28.99
CA ALA A 336 -3.60 -1.21 30.42
C ALA A 336 -3.19 0.24 30.71
N ASP A 337 -2.59 0.90 29.73
CA ASP A 337 -2.13 2.30 29.80
C ASP A 337 -3.18 3.31 29.29
N SER A 338 -4.30 2.83 28.73
CA SER A 338 -5.46 3.61 28.30
C SER A 338 -6.62 3.54 29.29
#